data_AF-A0A8H4BLL2-F1
#
_entry.id   AF-A0A8H4BLL2-F1
#
_cell.length_a   1.000
_cell.length_b   1.000
_cell.length_c   1.000
_cell.angle_alpha   90.00
_cell.angle_beta   90.00
_cell.angle_gamma   90.00
#
_symmetry.space_group_name_H-M   'P 1'
#
loop_
_entity.id
_entity.type
_entity.pdbx_description
1 polymer ?
#
loop_
_entity_poly.entity_id
_entity_poly.type
_entity_poly.pdbx_seq_one_letter_code
_entity_poly.pdbx_strand_id
1 'polypeptide(L)'
;PICITPDCVLTAAQILKDVDLTADPCNDFYQYTCSNWEKNHEIPEGKSSINSFVSLVNQNKDALRIIFSGTFDDFYDRTHSSASQLPDPEKVIDKQNFEKVKSLYDSCMNEALIDDRGAEPIYPLLKEIRDMFPASSKGSSETRRLTQTLSFLAKRDIGALFQIIVDADPKDPSVNSLQLYQAGLTLPNKVYYTQDETVKTLYETIADTLTI
;
A
#
# COMPACT_ATOMS: atom_id res chain seq x y z
N PRO A 1 -2.95 -19.17 -40.27
CA PRO A 1 -2.44 -20.39 -39.59
C PRO A 1 -2.85 -20.39 -38.11
N ILE A 2 -3.17 -21.56 -37.55
CA ILE A 2 -3.51 -21.71 -36.11
C ILE A 2 -2.21 -21.80 -35.30
N CYS A 3 -2.12 -21.05 -34.20
CA CYS A 3 -0.98 -21.12 -33.29
C CYS A 3 -1.10 -22.32 -32.34
N ILE A 4 -0.05 -23.15 -32.28
CA ILE A 4 -0.02 -24.36 -31.43
C ILE A 4 1.20 -24.39 -30.48
N THR A 5 1.84 -23.24 -30.27
CA THR A 5 2.88 -23.13 -29.24
C THR A 5 2.26 -23.34 -27.85
N PRO A 6 3.05 -23.81 -26.85
CA PRO A 6 2.55 -23.97 -25.48
C PRO A 6 1.85 -22.71 -24.95
N ASP A 7 2.43 -21.53 -25.17
CA ASP A 7 1.86 -20.25 -24.73
C ASP A 7 0.50 -19.96 -25.36
N CYS A 8 0.34 -20.23 -26.67
CA CYS A 8 -0.94 -20.05 -27.36
C CYS A 8 -2.01 -20.99 -26.81
N VAL A 9 -1.66 -22.26 -26.57
CA VAL A 9 -2.60 -23.26 -26.04
C VAL A 9 -3.03 -22.91 -24.61
N LEU A 10 -2.08 -22.55 -23.74
CA LEU A 10 -2.37 -22.18 -22.35
C LEU A 10 -3.21 -20.90 -22.27
N THR A 11 -2.88 -19.89 -23.07
CA THR A 11 -3.63 -18.63 -23.12
C THR A 11 -5.06 -18.86 -23.61
N ALA A 12 -5.24 -19.62 -24.70
CA ALA A 12 -6.55 -19.93 -25.23
C ALA A 12 -7.40 -20.73 -24.22
N ALA A 13 -6.79 -21.69 -23.50
CA ALA A 13 -7.46 -22.46 -22.46
C ALA A 13 -7.93 -21.56 -21.30
N GLN A 14 -7.10 -20.61 -20.86
CA GLN A 14 -7.47 -19.66 -19.81
C GLN A 14 -8.64 -18.76 -20.24
N ILE A 15 -8.61 -18.24 -21.47
CA ILE A 15 -9.71 -17.43 -22.02
C ILE A 15 -11.01 -18.24 -22.05
N LEU A 16 -10.96 -19.47 -22.58
CA LEU A 16 -12.15 -20.32 -22.70
C LEU A 16 -12.72 -20.76 -21.35
N LYS A 17 -11.89 -20.81 -20.30
CA LYS A 17 -12.34 -21.08 -18.93
C LYS A 17 -13.19 -19.94 -18.36
N ASP A 18 -12.88 -18.71 -18.73
CA ASP A 18 -13.45 -17.50 -18.14
C ASP A 18 -14.66 -16.97 -18.94
N VAL A 19 -14.72 -17.26 -20.25
CA VAL A 19 -15.82 -16.90 -21.15
C VAL A 19 -17.06 -17.76 -20.92
N ASP A 20 -18.23 -17.13 -20.91
CA ASP A 20 -19.55 -17.77 -20.93
C ASP A 20 -20.14 -17.75 -22.35
N LEU A 21 -19.96 -18.85 -23.07
CA LEU A 21 -20.45 -19.01 -24.45
C LEU A 21 -21.98 -19.06 -24.57
N THR A 22 -22.72 -19.08 -23.46
CA THR A 22 -24.19 -19.03 -23.47
C THR A 22 -24.73 -17.60 -23.48
N ALA A 23 -23.92 -16.61 -23.12
CA ALA A 23 -24.27 -15.19 -23.19
C ALA A 23 -24.07 -14.65 -24.61
N ASP A 24 -24.93 -13.71 -25.03
CA ASP A 24 -24.78 -13.02 -26.31
C ASP A 24 -23.80 -11.85 -26.15
N PRO A 25 -22.62 -11.87 -26.79
CA PRO A 25 -21.62 -10.81 -26.68
C PRO A 25 -22.10 -9.46 -27.23
N CYS A 26 -23.12 -9.43 -28.09
CA CYS A 26 -23.70 -8.19 -28.62
C CYS A 26 -24.63 -7.50 -27.62
N ASN A 27 -25.16 -8.24 -26.63
CA ASN A 27 -26.04 -7.70 -25.61
C ASN A 27 -25.28 -7.34 -24.33
N ASP A 28 -24.43 -8.24 -23.86
CA ASP A 28 -23.61 -8.03 -22.66
C ASP A 28 -22.25 -8.70 -22.82
N PHE A 29 -21.28 -7.93 -23.31
CA PHE A 29 -19.93 -8.43 -23.51
C PHE A 29 -19.24 -8.77 -22.18
N TYR A 30 -19.60 -8.09 -21.08
CA TYR A 30 -19.03 -8.38 -19.77
C TYR A 30 -19.47 -9.75 -19.27
N GLN A 31 -20.76 -10.06 -19.38
CA GLN A 31 -21.28 -11.39 -19.05
C GLN A 31 -20.64 -12.47 -19.93
N TYR A 32 -20.50 -12.21 -21.23
CA TYR A 32 -19.83 -13.14 -22.13
C TYR A 32 -18.36 -13.38 -21.74
N THR A 33 -17.59 -12.36 -21.36
CA THR A 33 -16.15 -12.54 -21.09
C THR A 33 -15.78 -12.90 -19.67
N CYS A 34 -16.62 -12.55 -18.68
CA CYS A 34 -16.22 -12.56 -17.26
C CYS A 34 -17.09 -13.44 -16.37
N SER A 35 -18.29 -13.85 -16.78
CA SER A 35 -19.22 -14.52 -15.87
C SER A 35 -18.71 -15.85 -15.32
N ASN A 36 -17.95 -16.62 -16.09
CA ASN A 36 -17.36 -17.85 -15.55
C ASN A 36 -16.14 -17.56 -14.67
N TRP A 37 -15.41 -16.47 -14.91
CA TRP A 37 -14.35 -16.03 -14.00
C TRP A 37 -14.93 -15.64 -12.64
N GLU A 38 -15.97 -14.81 -12.60
CA GLU A 38 -16.63 -14.36 -11.36
C GLU A 38 -17.19 -15.52 -10.53
N LYS A 39 -17.88 -16.47 -11.19
CA LYS A 39 -18.40 -17.69 -10.53
C LYS A 39 -17.30 -18.50 -9.84
N ASN A 40 -16.07 -18.44 -10.35
CA ASN A 40 -14.92 -19.20 -9.83
C ASN A 40 -14.03 -18.39 -8.88
N HIS A 41 -14.31 -17.11 -8.66
CA HIS A 41 -13.50 -16.20 -7.84
C HIS A 41 -14.40 -15.41 -6.89
N GLU A 42 -14.79 -16.05 -5.79
CA GLU A 42 -15.51 -15.39 -4.70
C GLU A 42 -14.59 -14.40 -3.97
N ILE A 43 -15.16 -13.30 -3.47
CA ILE A 43 -14.42 -12.32 -2.68
C ILE A 43 -14.03 -12.98 -1.34
N PRO A 44 -12.74 -13.16 -1.05
CA PRO A 44 -12.31 -13.80 0.19
C PRO A 44 -12.69 -12.98 1.43
N GLU A 45 -12.80 -13.64 2.58
CA GLU A 45 -13.03 -12.97 3.86
C GLU A 45 -11.96 -11.89 4.13
N GLY A 46 -12.40 -10.73 4.63
CA GLY A 46 -11.53 -9.59 4.89
C GLY A 46 -11.04 -8.86 3.64
N LYS A 47 -11.53 -9.20 2.43
CA LYS A 47 -11.28 -8.45 1.19
C LYS A 47 -12.55 -7.72 0.74
N SER A 48 -12.36 -6.57 0.11
CA SER A 48 -13.45 -5.75 -0.43
C SER A 48 -13.73 -6.03 -1.91
N SER A 49 -12.81 -6.66 -2.62
CA SER A 49 -12.96 -7.01 -4.04
C SER A 49 -12.01 -8.12 -4.46
N ILE A 50 -12.34 -8.76 -5.58
CA ILE A 50 -11.47 -9.68 -6.32
C ILE A 50 -11.62 -9.36 -7.81
N ASN A 51 -10.49 -9.24 -8.50
CA ASN A 51 -10.41 -9.04 -9.95
C ASN A 51 -9.03 -9.50 -10.42
N SER A 52 -8.80 -9.51 -11.73
CA SER A 52 -7.52 -9.94 -12.32
C SER A 52 -6.31 -9.17 -11.76
N PHE A 53 -6.44 -7.86 -11.49
CA PHE A 53 -5.36 -7.06 -10.89
C PHE A 53 -5.08 -7.47 -9.44
N VAL A 54 -6.12 -7.70 -8.63
CA VAL A 54 -5.97 -8.19 -7.25
C VAL A 54 -5.31 -9.57 -7.23
N SER A 55 -5.71 -10.47 -8.13
CA SER A 55 -5.09 -11.79 -8.27
C SER A 55 -3.61 -11.70 -8.63
N LEU A 56 -3.24 -10.81 -9.56
CA LEU A 56 -1.84 -10.57 -9.91
C LEU A 56 -1.04 -9.97 -8.74
N VAL A 57 -1.62 -9.01 -8.02
CA VAL A 57 -0.99 -8.42 -6.82
C VAL A 57 -0.75 -9.49 -5.76
N ASN A 58 -1.68 -10.42 -5.55
CA ASN A 58 -1.51 -11.52 -4.61
C ASN A 58 -0.40 -12.48 -5.05
N GLN A 59 -0.36 -12.86 -6.33
CA GLN A 59 0.73 -13.69 -6.88
C GLN A 59 2.10 -13.02 -6.71
N ASN A 60 2.18 -11.70 -6.93
CA ASN A 60 3.41 -10.94 -6.70
C ASN A 60 3.80 -10.94 -5.20
N LYS A 61 2.83 -10.81 -4.29
CA LYS A 61 3.08 -10.90 -2.85
C LYS A 61 3.58 -12.28 -2.45
N ASP A 62 3.05 -13.35 -3.03
CA ASP A 62 3.52 -14.72 -2.78
C ASP A 62 4.97 -14.90 -3.25
N ALA A 63 5.31 -14.38 -4.43
CA ALA A 63 6.69 -14.37 -4.92
C ALA A 63 7.63 -13.58 -3.99
N LEU A 64 7.22 -12.38 -3.55
CA LEU A 64 7.99 -11.59 -2.59
C LEU A 64 8.16 -12.32 -1.25
N ARG A 65 7.12 -13.00 -0.76
CA ARG A 65 7.19 -13.81 0.45
C ARG A 65 8.22 -14.93 0.31
N ILE A 66 8.23 -15.63 -0.83
CA ILE A 66 9.22 -16.68 -1.11
C ILE A 66 10.64 -16.11 -1.13
N ILE A 67 10.82 -14.92 -1.73
CA ILE A 67 12.12 -14.24 -1.78
C ILE A 67 12.61 -13.91 -0.36
N PHE A 68 11.79 -13.24 0.46
CA PHE A 68 12.21 -12.77 1.79
C PHE A 68 12.21 -13.84 2.88
N SER A 69 11.58 -14.99 2.62
CA SER A 69 11.69 -16.18 3.48
C SER A 69 13.03 -16.90 3.33
N GLY A 70 13.77 -16.65 2.24
CA GLY A 70 15.11 -17.19 1.99
C GLY A 70 16.24 -16.24 2.37
N THR A 71 17.46 -16.61 2.01
CA THR A 71 18.66 -15.78 2.14
C THR A 71 18.95 -15.00 0.86
N PHE A 72 19.82 -13.98 0.95
CA PHE A 72 20.33 -13.30 -0.24
C PHE A 72 20.98 -14.28 -1.23
N ASP A 73 21.75 -15.25 -0.73
CA ASP A 73 22.45 -16.20 -1.59
C ASP A 73 21.45 -17.11 -2.35
N ASP A 74 20.36 -17.56 -1.69
CA ASP A 74 19.27 -18.29 -2.35
C ASP A 74 18.59 -17.48 -3.47
N PHE A 75 18.35 -16.19 -3.22
CA PHE A 75 17.78 -15.29 -4.22
C PHE A 75 18.74 -15.03 -5.38
N TYR A 76 20.00 -14.75 -5.05
CA TYR A 76 21.05 -14.41 -6.00
C TYR A 76 21.33 -15.59 -6.96
N ASP A 77 21.52 -16.79 -6.42
CA ASP A 77 21.85 -17.98 -7.23
C ASP A 77 20.71 -18.41 -8.18
N ARG A 78 19.45 -18.11 -7.82
CA ARG A 78 18.29 -18.38 -8.69
C ARG A 78 18.12 -17.37 -9.83
N THR A 79 18.56 -16.14 -9.63
CA THR A 79 18.34 -15.03 -10.57
C THR A 79 19.55 -14.76 -11.45
N HIS A 80 20.74 -15.11 -10.98
CA HIS A 80 21.99 -14.92 -11.70
C HIS A 80 22.48 -16.28 -12.21
N SER A 81 22.09 -16.64 -13.43
CA SER A 81 22.65 -17.82 -14.08
C SER A 81 24.14 -17.60 -14.34
N SER A 82 25.01 -18.44 -13.77
CA SER A 82 26.47 -18.36 -13.88
C SER A 82 26.98 -18.69 -15.29
N ALA A 83 26.67 -17.85 -16.28
CA ALA A 83 27.28 -17.92 -17.61
C ALA A 83 28.60 -17.13 -17.67
N SER A 84 28.76 -16.15 -16.77
CA SER A 84 29.97 -15.33 -16.67
C SER A 84 30.93 -15.90 -15.63
N GLN A 85 32.21 -16.07 -16.00
CA GLN A 85 33.29 -16.36 -15.06
C GLN A 85 33.80 -15.11 -14.32
N LEU A 86 33.28 -13.93 -14.66
CA LEU A 86 33.66 -12.68 -14.01
C LEU A 86 32.83 -12.45 -12.74
N PRO A 87 33.43 -11.94 -11.66
CA PRO A 87 32.69 -11.50 -10.49
C PRO A 87 31.68 -10.41 -10.87
N ASP A 88 30.48 -10.49 -10.30
CA ASP A 88 29.49 -9.45 -10.40
C ASP A 88 29.84 -8.28 -9.46
N PRO A 89 30.12 -7.07 -9.99
CA PRO A 89 30.46 -5.92 -9.18
C PRO A 89 29.28 -5.41 -8.32
N GLU A 90 28.03 -5.71 -8.68
CA GLU A 90 26.84 -5.22 -7.99
C GLU A 90 26.41 -6.12 -6.83
N LYS A 91 26.87 -7.39 -6.80
CA LYS A 91 26.51 -8.38 -5.77
C LYS A 91 26.62 -7.87 -4.33
N VAL A 92 27.64 -7.07 -4.03
CA VAL A 92 27.84 -6.51 -2.68
C VAL A 92 26.76 -5.48 -2.34
N ILE A 93 26.41 -4.61 -3.30
CA ILE A 93 25.37 -3.58 -3.13
C ILE A 93 23.99 -4.23 -3.08
N ASP A 94 23.74 -5.21 -3.92
CA ASP A 94 22.50 -5.99 -3.92
C ASP A 94 22.30 -6.72 -2.61
N LYS A 95 23.36 -7.33 -2.06
CA LYS A 95 23.31 -7.94 -0.73
C LYS A 95 22.90 -6.92 0.33
N GLN A 96 23.54 -5.75 0.34
CA GLN A 96 23.20 -4.70 1.31
C GLN A 96 21.75 -4.21 1.18
N ASN A 97 21.25 -4.05 -0.04
CA ASN A 97 19.87 -3.64 -0.29
C ASN A 97 18.88 -4.73 0.11
N PHE A 98 19.17 -5.99 -0.25
CA PHE A 98 18.38 -7.15 0.14
C PHE A 98 18.24 -7.24 1.66
N GLU A 99 19.35 -7.17 2.40
CA GLU A 99 19.32 -7.30 3.86
C GLU A 99 18.55 -6.17 4.54
N LYS A 100 18.57 -4.94 3.99
CA LYS A 100 17.75 -3.82 4.50
C LYS A 100 16.25 -4.09 4.31
N VAL A 101 15.84 -4.51 3.12
CA VAL A 101 14.43 -4.80 2.82
C VAL A 101 13.98 -6.03 3.61
N LYS A 102 14.81 -7.06 3.71
CA LYS A 102 14.57 -8.24 4.53
C LYS A 102 14.43 -7.88 6.01
N SER A 103 15.28 -7.02 6.55
CA SER A 103 15.15 -6.56 7.95
C SER A 103 13.83 -5.83 8.21
N LEU A 104 13.34 -5.04 7.24
CA LEU A 104 12.02 -4.41 7.31
C LEU A 104 10.89 -5.44 7.23
N TYR A 105 11.02 -6.44 6.36
CA TYR A 105 10.06 -7.54 6.26
C TYR A 105 10.00 -8.34 7.57
N ASP A 106 11.15 -8.76 8.09
CA ASP A 106 11.24 -9.56 9.32
C ASP A 106 10.72 -8.80 10.55
N SER A 107 10.89 -7.47 10.60
CA SER A 107 10.31 -6.65 11.67
C SER A 107 8.79 -6.57 11.60
N CYS A 108 8.22 -6.52 10.39
CA CYS A 108 6.77 -6.54 10.15
C CYS A 108 6.16 -7.91 10.46
N MET A 109 6.87 -9.00 10.14
CA MET A 109 6.38 -10.38 10.31
C MET A 109 6.49 -10.91 11.74
N ASN A 110 7.21 -10.22 12.63
CA ASN A 110 7.37 -10.64 14.03
C ASN A 110 6.19 -10.17 14.89
N GLU A 111 5.02 -10.76 14.66
CA GLU A 111 3.78 -10.44 15.38
C GLU A 111 3.93 -10.60 16.90
N ALA A 112 4.65 -11.62 17.36
CA ALA A 112 4.87 -11.83 18.80
C ALA A 112 5.57 -10.64 19.49
N LEU A 113 6.56 -10.04 18.83
CA LEU A 113 7.24 -8.85 19.37
C LEU A 113 6.38 -7.59 19.24
N ILE A 114 5.56 -7.49 18.19
CA ILE A 114 4.61 -6.39 18.01
C ILE A 114 3.56 -6.43 19.13
N ASP A 115 2.99 -7.59 19.40
CA ASP A 115 1.98 -7.81 20.44
C ASP A 115 2.54 -7.59 21.84
N ASP A 116 3.76 -8.06 22.12
CA ASP A 116 4.46 -7.85 23.40
C ASP A 116 4.65 -6.35 23.71
N ARG A 117 4.95 -5.54 22.69
CA ARG A 117 5.14 -4.08 22.83
C ARG A 117 3.83 -3.30 22.87
N GLY A 118 2.76 -3.83 22.26
CA GLY A 118 1.47 -3.16 22.15
C GLY A 118 1.59 -1.73 21.63
N ALA A 119 0.92 -0.78 22.28
CA ALA A 119 0.92 0.64 21.90
C ALA A 119 2.14 1.44 22.40
N GLU A 120 3.06 0.83 23.15
CA GLU A 120 4.23 1.54 23.70
C GLU A 120 5.00 2.37 22.65
N PRO A 121 5.27 1.87 21.42
CA PRO A 121 6.08 2.60 20.45
C PRO A 121 5.44 3.92 19.97
N ILE A 122 4.12 4.09 20.06
CA ILE A 122 3.43 5.29 19.56
C ILE A 122 3.25 6.37 20.65
N TYR A 123 3.31 6.02 21.93
CA TYR A 123 3.09 6.97 23.02
C TYR A 123 4.03 8.18 23.02
N PRO A 124 5.35 8.06 22.74
CA PRO A 124 6.22 9.22 22.71
C PRO A 124 5.79 10.24 21.64
N LEU A 125 5.36 9.76 20.48
CA LEU A 125 4.89 10.61 19.37
C LEU A 125 3.58 11.32 19.74
N LEU A 126 2.61 10.59 20.31
CA LEU A 126 1.32 11.17 20.75
C LEU A 126 1.53 12.22 21.85
N LYS A 127 2.42 11.94 22.80
CA LYS A 127 2.79 12.88 23.85
C LYS A 127 3.40 14.16 23.28
N GLU A 128 4.34 14.03 22.35
CA GLU A 128 4.99 15.18 21.71
C GLU A 128 3.96 16.06 20.98
N ILE A 129 3.06 15.47 20.19
CA ILE A 129 1.98 16.20 19.49
C ILE A 129 1.09 16.95 20.48
N ARG A 130 0.65 16.27 21.55
CA ARG A 130 -0.20 16.86 22.59
C ARG A 130 0.49 18.02 23.32
N ASP A 131 1.78 17.87 23.62
CA ASP A 131 2.54 18.89 24.35
C ASP A 131 2.85 20.11 23.45
N MET A 132 3.03 19.90 22.14
CA MET A 132 3.19 20.98 21.16
C MET A 132 1.90 21.78 20.95
N PHE A 133 0.75 21.10 20.83
CA PHE A 133 -0.55 21.71 20.61
C PHE A 133 -1.63 21.16 21.56
N PRO A 134 -1.63 21.60 22.84
CA PRO A 134 -2.63 21.15 23.80
C PRO A 134 -4.01 21.71 23.45
N ALA A 135 -5.06 20.90 23.63
CA ALA A 135 -6.45 21.31 23.34
C ALA A 135 -6.91 22.56 24.13
N SER A 136 -6.25 22.87 25.24
CA SER A 136 -6.49 24.07 26.05
C SER A 136 -5.73 25.32 25.57
N SER A 137 -4.95 25.24 24.48
CA SER A 137 -4.21 26.39 23.94
C SER A 137 -5.18 27.48 23.48
N LYS A 138 -4.97 28.72 23.92
CA LYS A 138 -5.78 29.89 23.52
C LYS A 138 -4.88 31.11 23.29
N GLY A 139 -5.26 31.96 22.34
CA GLY A 139 -4.69 33.30 22.15
C GLY A 139 -3.52 33.37 21.17
N SER A 140 -2.78 34.47 21.13
CA SER A 140 -1.77 34.77 20.07
C SER A 140 -0.60 33.79 19.98
N SER A 141 -0.35 32.96 21.01
CA SER A 141 0.65 31.88 20.96
C SER A 141 0.19 30.66 20.14
N GLU A 142 -1.11 30.56 19.85
CA GLU A 142 -1.75 29.43 19.20
C GLU A 142 -1.30 29.26 17.75
N THR A 143 -1.24 30.34 16.96
CA THR A 143 -0.79 30.27 15.56
C THR A 143 0.64 29.74 15.45
N ARG A 144 1.56 30.23 16.31
CA ARG A 144 2.95 29.75 16.30
C ARG A 144 3.05 28.28 16.67
N ARG A 145 2.32 27.84 17.70
CA ARG A 145 2.27 26.43 18.12
C ARG A 145 1.66 25.55 17.03
N LEU A 146 0.61 26.01 16.38
CA LEU A 146 -0.02 25.31 15.26
C LEU A 146 0.99 25.14 14.11
N THR A 147 1.67 26.22 13.69
CA THR A 147 2.70 26.15 12.64
C THR A 147 3.83 25.16 12.98
N GLN A 148 4.30 25.18 14.24
CA GLN A 148 5.34 24.25 14.70
C GLN A 148 4.85 22.80 14.68
N THR A 149 3.60 22.56 15.09
CA THR A 149 3.00 21.22 15.12
C THR A 149 2.78 20.70 13.71
N LEU A 150 2.24 21.51 12.80
CA LEU A 150 2.10 21.15 11.39
C LEU A 150 3.46 20.83 10.74
N SER A 151 4.50 21.60 11.06
CA SER A 151 5.86 21.34 10.57
C SER A 151 6.44 20.03 11.12
N PHE A 152 6.14 19.71 12.39
CA PHE A 152 6.56 18.48 13.03
C PHE A 152 5.90 17.24 12.42
N LEU A 153 4.60 17.33 12.11
CA LEU A 153 3.83 16.29 11.43
C LEU A 153 4.28 16.10 9.98
N ALA A 154 4.45 17.20 9.23
CA ALA A 154 4.88 17.16 7.83
C ALA A 154 6.27 16.51 7.66
N LYS A 155 7.20 16.72 8.60
CA LYS A 155 8.52 16.05 8.60
C LYS A 155 8.45 14.53 8.78
N ARG A 156 7.30 14.00 9.18
CA ARG A 156 7.02 12.57 9.39
C ARG A 156 6.01 12.03 8.39
N ASP A 157 5.73 12.79 7.33
CA ASP A 157 4.75 12.45 6.31
C ASP A 157 3.31 12.29 6.85
N ILE A 158 3.00 12.97 7.96
CA ILE A 158 1.65 13.00 8.55
C ILE A 158 0.95 14.26 8.05
N GLY A 159 0.06 14.10 7.07
CA GLY A 159 -0.81 15.17 6.58
C GLY A 159 -1.88 15.54 7.60
N ALA A 160 -2.10 16.85 7.81
CA ALA A 160 -3.12 17.36 8.72
C ALA A 160 -4.11 18.30 7.98
N LEU A 161 -3.85 19.61 7.95
CA LEU A 161 -4.72 20.58 7.26
C LEU A 161 -4.45 20.61 5.75
N PHE A 162 -3.18 20.60 5.39
CA PHE A 162 -2.67 20.56 4.03
C PHE A 162 -1.39 19.72 4.05
N GLN A 163 -1.03 19.20 2.88
CA GLN A 163 0.24 18.51 2.67
C GLN A 163 1.13 19.35 1.75
N ILE A 164 2.43 19.23 1.96
CA ILE A 164 3.45 19.90 1.16
C ILE A 164 4.23 18.80 0.47
N ILE A 165 4.23 18.80 -0.86
CA ILE A 165 5.02 17.86 -1.66
C ILE A 165 5.99 18.62 -2.54
N VAL A 166 7.03 17.92 -3.00
CA VAL A 166 7.96 18.40 -4.01
C VAL A 166 7.80 17.51 -5.22
N ASP A 167 7.35 18.09 -6.33
CA ASP A 167 7.08 17.39 -7.59
C ASP A 167 7.51 18.27 -8.77
N ALA A 168 7.55 17.70 -9.97
CA ALA A 168 7.87 18.41 -11.20
C ALA A 168 6.95 19.63 -11.39
N ASP A 169 7.51 20.78 -11.81
CA ASP A 169 6.71 21.97 -12.08
C ASP A 169 5.79 21.70 -13.30
N PRO A 170 4.46 21.88 -13.17
CA PRO A 170 3.53 21.67 -14.28
C PRO A 170 3.80 22.55 -15.51
N LYS A 171 4.53 23.67 -15.34
CA LYS A 171 4.94 24.57 -16.42
C LYS A 171 6.33 24.27 -16.96
N ASP A 172 7.20 23.65 -16.16
CA ASP A 172 8.54 23.23 -16.55
C ASP A 172 8.92 21.90 -15.87
N PRO A 173 8.67 20.75 -16.52
CA PRO A 173 8.91 19.46 -15.91
C PRO A 173 10.41 19.13 -15.70
N SER A 174 11.32 20.02 -16.13
CA SER A 174 12.76 19.88 -15.88
C SER A 174 13.19 20.37 -14.49
N VAL A 175 12.32 21.08 -13.78
CA VAL A 175 12.56 21.57 -12.42
C VAL A 175 11.50 21.08 -11.45
N ASN A 176 11.88 20.97 -10.17
CA ASN A 176 10.94 20.68 -9.11
C ASN A 176 10.33 21.97 -8.55
N SER A 177 9.10 21.87 -8.08
CA SER A 177 8.35 22.94 -7.43
C SER A 177 7.79 22.44 -6.10
N LEU A 178 7.66 23.36 -5.14
CA LEU A 178 6.95 23.08 -3.90
C LEU A 178 5.45 23.27 -4.13
N GLN A 179 4.66 22.26 -3.82
CA GLN A 179 3.23 22.23 -4.11
C GLN A 179 2.41 22.00 -2.85
N LEU A 180 1.35 22.79 -2.68
CA LEU A 180 0.43 22.71 -1.55
C LEU A 180 -0.86 22.03 -1.99
N TYR A 181 -1.22 20.94 -1.31
CA TYR A 181 -2.44 20.19 -1.59
C TYR A 181 -3.32 20.09 -0.36
N GLN A 182 -4.62 19.86 -0.59
CA GLN A 182 -5.48 19.34 0.46
C GLN A 182 -4.87 18.05 1.04
N ALA A 183 -4.87 17.95 2.36
CA ALA A 183 -4.45 16.72 3.03
C ALA A 183 -5.56 15.65 2.93
N GLY A 184 -5.25 14.45 3.42
CA GLY A 184 -6.22 13.38 3.56
C GLY A 184 -7.30 13.72 4.60
N LEU A 185 -8.51 13.23 4.33
CA LEU A 185 -9.57 13.14 5.33
C LEU A 185 -9.51 11.75 5.97
N THR A 186 -9.87 11.64 7.24
CA THR A 186 -9.93 10.35 7.94
C THR A 186 -10.95 9.40 7.32
N LEU A 187 -12.06 9.94 6.80
CA LEU A 187 -13.04 9.16 6.03
C LEU A 187 -12.77 9.28 4.53
N PRO A 188 -13.06 8.24 3.73
CA PRO A 188 -12.65 8.18 2.32
C PRO A 188 -13.23 9.28 1.42
N ASN A 189 -14.32 9.92 1.84
CA ASN A 189 -15.00 10.94 1.06
C ASN A 189 -15.67 11.99 1.96
N LYS A 190 -15.73 13.23 1.48
CA LYS A 190 -16.42 14.34 2.15
C LYS A 190 -17.89 14.04 2.50
N VAL A 191 -18.58 13.21 1.72
CA VAL A 191 -20.01 12.88 1.93
C VAL A 191 -20.22 12.15 3.26
N TYR A 192 -19.23 11.39 3.74
CA TYR A 192 -19.36 10.70 5.03
C TYR A 192 -19.39 11.67 6.22
N TYR A 193 -18.86 12.89 6.07
CA TYR A 193 -18.88 13.91 7.12
C TYR A 193 -20.24 14.60 7.27
N THR A 194 -21.18 14.35 6.36
CA THR A 194 -22.57 14.82 6.49
C THR A 194 -23.50 13.74 7.06
N GLN A 195 -22.94 12.60 7.49
CA GLN A 195 -23.68 11.48 8.05
C GLN A 195 -23.38 11.39 9.55
N ASP A 196 -24.32 11.82 10.39
CA ASP A 196 -24.11 11.95 11.84
C ASP A 196 -23.65 10.64 12.48
N GLU A 197 -24.26 9.51 12.14
CA GLU A 197 -23.88 8.21 12.71
C GLU A 197 -22.45 7.81 12.33
N THR A 198 -22.07 8.00 11.06
CA THR A 198 -20.71 7.70 10.59
C THR A 198 -19.66 8.55 11.30
N VAL A 199 -19.95 9.85 11.48
CA VAL A 199 -19.06 10.76 12.21
C VAL A 199 -18.97 10.36 13.68
N LYS A 200 -20.09 10.01 14.31
CA LYS A 200 -20.13 9.54 15.70
C LYS A 200 -19.29 8.28 15.87
N THR A 201 -19.46 7.26 15.03
CA THR A 201 -18.66 6.02 15.06
C THR A 201 -17.17 6.30 14.89
N LEU A 202 -16.79 7.24 14.03
CA LEU A 202 -15.39 7.65 13.88
C LEU A 202 -14.82 8.19 15.19
N TYR A 203 -15.52 9.10 15.87
CA TYR A 203 -15.07 9.66 17.14
C TYR A 203 -14.98 8.61 18.25
N GLU A 204 -15.98 7.73 18.35
CA GLU A 204 -15.99 6.62 19.32
C GLU A 204 -14.80 5.68 19.08
N THR A 205 -14.55 5.29 17.83
CA THR A 205 -13.42 4.42 17.46
C THR A 205 -12.07 5.04 17.83
N ILE A 206 -11.89 6.33 17.55
CA ILE A 206 -10.65 7.04 17.90
C ILE A 206 -10.48 7.11 19.42
N ALA A 207 -11.55 7.42 20.15
CA ALA A 207 -11.52 7.48 21.62
C ALA A 207 -11.15 6.12 22.21
N ASP A 208 -11.82 5.04 21.78
CA ASP A 208 -11.55 3.68 22.25
C ASP A 208 -10.10 3.29 21.99
N THR A 209 -9.59 3.55 20.77
CA THR A 209 -8.20 3.24 20.39
C THR A 209 -7.17 3.98 21.26
N LEU A 210 -7.47 5.20 21.71
CA LEU A 210 -6.56 6.03 22.51
C LEU A 210 -6.73 5.86 24.03
N THR A 211 -7.66 5.02 24.48
CA THR A 211 -7.91 4.75 25.92
C THR A 211 -7.31 3.44 26.43
N ILE A 212 -6.64 2.68 25.55
CA ILE A 212 -5.80 1.52 25.85
C ILE A 212 -4.40 2.01 26.25
#